data_AF-A0AA39UXL7-F1
#
_entry.id   AF-A0AA39UXL7-F1
#
_cell.length_a   1.000
_cell.length_b   1.000
_cell.length_c   1.000
_cell.angle_alpha   90.00
_cell.angle_beta   90.00
_cell.angle_gamma   90.00
#
_symmetry.space_group_name_H-M   'P 1'
#
loop_
_entity.id
_entity.type
_entity.pdbx_description
1 polymer ?
#
loop_
_entity_poly.entity_id
_entity_poly.type
_entity_poly.pdbx_seq_one_letter_code
_entity_poly.pdbx_strand_id
1 'polypeptide(L)'
;MKEQIFARPETGDTNRGWAVLAVCWAFVACAFISTVLRVWVRVRLTRNMGPDDFNMIAAMTTTLIGVGLITTEVINGLGRHEYCLTPSQRRNTKIIGWVDWMQTFITLMLTKTSICLFLLRIVDSRKIKIAIYALIGCLITFTTICVCLFLGVCRPLKAYWDVGVDGICLSDHQLESVVLAQGILSIISDLICAAFPVLFLRNLQIKMRTKVALCVLMGLGVITAACCTVRTVLSGAITDPDITWAIIPNVGWRLPEVNIGIVCANAPILRPLYLYFQGRLQTQKASSTAISKERMAPNNVNWSDSTKLQDSLEWNGLGESHSSADHRVSLEMGLPRHWVNKEQV
;
A
#
# COMPACT_ATOMS: atom_id res chain seq x y z
N MET A 1 -18.95 32.67 -20.44
CA MET A 1 -17.59 33.18 -20.17
C MET A 1 -17.09 33.81 -21.47
N LYS A 2 -16.67 35.09 -21.44
CA LYS A 2 -16.26 35.87 -22.63
C LYS A 2 -15.10 35.18 -23.36
N GLU A 3 -15.00 35.32 -24.69
CA GLU A 3 -13.80 34.95 -25.44
C GLU A 3 -12.57 35.56 -24.75
N GLN A 4 -11.80 34.73 -24.05
CA GLN A 4 -10.53 35.17 -23.48
C GLN A 4 -9.57 35.30 -24.65
N ILE A 5 -9.28 36.55 -25.01
CA ILE A 5 -8.21 36.90 -25.95
C ILE A 5 -6.91 36.57 -25.23
N PHE A 6 -6.37 35.37 -25.48
CA PHE A 6 -5.08 34.97 -24.92
C PHE A 6 -3.99 35.88 -25.49
N ALA A 7 -3.19 36.50 -24.62
CA ALA A 7 -2.07 37.32 -25.04
C ALA A 7 -1.05 36.44 -25.77
N ARG A 8 -0.43 36.97 -26.84
CA ARG A 8 0.60 36.25 -27.59
C ARG A 8 1.81 36.00 -26.67
N PRO A 9 2.26 34.75 -26.50
CA PRO A 9 3.38 34.44 -25.62
C PRO A 9 4.71 34.96 -26.18
N GLU A 10 5.57 35.48 -25.30
CA GLU A 10 6.92 35.94 -25.65
C GLU A 10 7.84 34.79 -26.09
N THR A 11 7.59 33.58 -25.58
CA THR A 11 8.37 32.36 -25.82
C THR A 11 8.04 31.65 -27.14
N GLY A 12 7.11 32.16 -27.95
CA GLY A 12 6.66 31.50 -29.18
C GLY A 12 6.01 30.12 -28.94
N ASP A 13 6.01 29.27 -29.96
CA ASP A 13 5.40 27.92 -29.91
C ASP A 13 6.36 26.89 -29.32
N THR A 14 6.74 27.09 -28.06
CA THR A 14 7.57 26.14 -27.31
C THR A 14 6.71 25.03 -26.73
N ASN A 15 7.22 23.79 -26.72
CA ASN A 15 6.52 22.63 -26.16
C ASN A 15 7.35 22.01 -25.03
N ARG A 16 6.90 22.18 -23.79
CA ARG A 16 7.54 21.63 -22.58
C ARG A 16 7.02 20.24 -22.21
N GLY A 17 5.92 19.79 -22.82
CA GLY A 17 5.27 18.52 -22.51
C GLY A 17 6.17 17.31 -22.74
N TRP A 18 6.98 17.31 -23.81
CA TRP A 18 7.87 16.18 -24.14
C TRP A 18 8.95 15.92 -23.09
N ALA A 19 9.52 16.96 -22.50
CA ALA A 19 10.53 16.81 -21.45
C ALA A 19 9.93 16.17 -20.20
N VAL A 20 8.73 16.61 -19.79
CA VAL A 20 8.01 16.02 -18.67
C VAL A 20 7.59 14.58 -18.96
N LEU A 21 7.16 14.30 -20.20
CA LEU A 21 6.76 12.98 -20.61
C LEU A 21 7.93 11.97 -20.53
N ALA A 22 9.14 12.37 -20.93
CA ALA A 22 10.32 11.52 -20.84
C ALA A 22 10.63 11.13 -19.38
N VAL A 23 10.54 12.09 -18.46
CA VAL A 23 10.72 11.84 -17.01
C VAL A 23 9.62 10.90 -16.50
N CYS A 24 8.38 11.12 -16.89
CA CYS A 24 7.24 10.28 -16.51
C CYS A 24 7.44 8.82 -16.91
N TRP A 25 7.83 8.55 -18.15
CA TRP A 25 8.10 7.19 -18.63
C TRP A 25 9.25 6.51 -17.90
N ALA A 26 10.30 7.26 -17.53
CA ALA A 26 11.41 6.72 -16.75
C ALA A 26 10.95 6.22 -15.36
N PHE A 27 10.14 7.01 -14.64
CA PHE A 27 9.58 6.60 -13.35
C PHE A 27 8.62 5.41 -13.47
N VAL A 28 7.78 5.39 -14.51
CA VAL A 28 6.87 4.27 -14.78
C VAL A 28 7.64 2.99 -15.08
N ALA A 29 8.73 3.07 -15.86
CA ALA A 29 9.57 1.91 -16.13
C ALA A 29 10.17 1.33 -14.84
N CYS A 30 10.67 2.18 -13.95
CA CYS A 30 11.18 1.75 -12.64
C CYS A 30 10.09 1.09 -11.78
N ALA A 31 8.89 1.68 -11.72
CA ALA A 31 7.75 1.12 -10.98
C ALA A 31 7.27 -0.21 -11.57
N PHE A 32 7.25 -0.33 -12.89
CA PHE A 32 6.89 -1.55 -13.61
C PHE A 32 7.87 -2.69 -13.28
N ILE A 33 9.17 -2.44 -13.42
CA ILE A 33 10.21 -3.43 -13.08
C ILE A 33 10.08 -3.87 -11.62
N SER A 34 9.91 -2.91 -10.71
CA SER A 34 9.71 -3.20 -9.28
C SER A 34 8.49 -4.09 -9.01
N THR A 35 7.38 -3.83 -9.71
CA THR A 35 6.13 -4.59 -9.56
C THR A 35 6.25 -6.01 -10.15
N VAL A 36 6.86 -6.15 -11.33
CA VAL A 36 7.16 -7.47 -11.92
C VAL A 36 8.03 -8.29 -10.98
N LEU A 37 9.05 -7.67 -10.40
CA LEU A 37 9.96 -8.34 -9.48
C LEU A 37 9.26 -8.78 -8.19
N ARG A 38 8.38 -7.93 -7.65
CA ARG A 38 7.49 -8.28 -6.54
C ARG A 38 6.64 -9.50 -6.87
N VAL A 39 5.95 -9.51 -8.01
CA VAL A 39 5.09 -10.63 -8.42
C VAL A 39 5.92 -11.90 -8.57
N TRP A 40 7.11 -11.82 -9.18
CA TRP A 40 8.01 -12.96 -9.32
C TRP A 40 8.42 -13.53 -7.95
N VAL A 41 8.82 -12.68 -7.00
CA VAL A 41 9.16 -13.11 -5.63
C VAL A 41 7.95 -13.77 -4.95
N ARG A 42 6.76 -13.18 -5.09
CA ARG A 42 5.54 -13.68 -4.46
C ARG A 42 5.10 -15.04 -5.00
N VAL A 43 5.20 -15.23 -6.31
CA VAL A 43 4.81 -16.46 -7.01
C VAL A 43 5.86 -17.55 -6.86
N ARG A 44 7.14 -17.25 -7.06
CA ARG A 44 8.21 -18.27 -7.13
C ARG A 44 8.91 -18.52 -5.81
N LEU A 45 9.16 -17.47 -5.02
CA LEU A 45 10.02 -17.57 -3.85
C LEU A 45 9.22 -17.78 -2.56
N THR A 46 8.20 -16.94 -2.33
CA THR A 46 7.37 -17.06 -1.11
C THR A 46 6.11 -17.88 -1.29
N ARG A 47 5.66 -18.11 -2.54
CA ARG A 47 4.43 -18.84 -2.90
C ARG A 47 3.19 -18.41 -2.08
N ASN A 48 3.03 -17.11 -1.87
CA ASN A 48 1.98 -16.56 -1.02
C ASN A 48 1.53 -15.19 -1.51
N MET A 49 0.62 -15.19 -2.49
CA MET A 49 -0.03 -13.98 -3.00
C MET A 49 -1.09 -13.52 -2.01
N GLY A 50 -0.99 -12.26 -1.59
CA GLY A 50 -1.99 -11.63 -0.75
C GLY A 50 -2.88 -10.65 -1.51
N PRO A 51 -3.96 -10.16 -0.87
CA PRO A 51 -4.76 -9.04 -1.38
C PRO A 51 -3.92 -7.80 -1.69
N ASP A 52 -2.81 -7.60 -0.95
CA ASP A 52 -1.86 -6.52 -1.17
C ASP A 52 -1.19 -6.59 -2.56
N ASP A 53 -0.97 -7.80 -3.09
CA ASP A 53 -0.32 -7.98 -4.39
C ASP A 53 -1.29 -7.70 -5.55
N PHE A 54 -2.56 -8.10 -5.42
CA PHE A 54 -3.59 -7.78 -6.43
C PHE A 54 -3.85 -6.27 -6.51
N ASN A 55 -3.93 -5.61 -5.35
CA ASN A 55 -4.13 -4.16 -5.32
C ASN A 55 -2.94 -3.40 -5.92
N MET A 56 -1.71 -3.92 -5.74
CA MET A 56 -0.52 -3.35 -6.37
C MET A 56 -0.52 -3.54 -7.90
N ILE A 57 -0.94 -4.70 -8.39
CA ILE A 57 -1.09 -4.94 -9.85
C ILE A 57 -2.15 -4.01 -10.43
N ALA A 58 -3.27 -3.82 -9.73
CA ALA A 58 -4.29 -2.86 -10.13
C ALA A 58 -3.72 -1.43 -10.19
N ALA A 59 -3.00 -0.98 -9.16
CA ALA A 59 -2.37 0.34 -9.13
C ALA A 59 -1.33 0.52 -10.26
N MET A 60 -0.55 -0.51 -10.58
CA MET A 60 0.38 -0.47 -11.71
C MET A 60 -0.37 -0.36 -13.05
N THR A 61 -1.47 -1.10 -13.19
CA THR A 61 -2.30 -1.08 -14.40
C THR A 61 -2.92 0.29 -14.62
N THR A 62 -3.48 0.90 -13.57
CA THR A 62 -4.03 2.25 -13.66
C THR A 62 -2.94 3.28 -13.94
N THR A 63 -1.73 3.11 -13.41
CA THR A 63 -0.58 3.99 -13.71
C THR A 63 -0.16 3.91 -15.18
N LEU A 64 -0.17 2.73 -15.80
CA LEU A 64 0.09 2.57 -17.23
C LEU A 64 -0.99 3.25 -18.09
N ILE A 65 -2.25 3.20 -17.67
CA ILE A 65 -3.32 3.94 -18.32
C ILE A 65 -3.07 5.46 -18.19
N GLY A 66 -2.71 5.93 -16.99
CA GLY A 66 -2.41 7.35 -16.73
C GLY A 66 -1.29 7.91 -17.61
N VAL A 67 -0.16 7.20 -17.74
CA VAL A 67 0.93 7.67 -18.63
C VAL A 67 0.51 7.67 -20.11
N GLY A 68 -0.38 6.76 -20.52
CA GLY A 68 -0.97 6.76 -21.85
C GLY A 68 -1.90 7.96 -22.10
N LEU A 69 -2.72 8.33 -21.10
CA LEU A 69 -3.55 9.52 -21.15
C LEU A 69 -2.69 10.78 -21.28
N ILE A 70 -1.69 10.96 -20.42
CA ILE A 70 -0.77 12.11 -20.47
C ILE A 70 0.00 12.17 -21.80
N THR A 71 0.42 11.02 -22.34
CA THR A 71 1.03 10.96 -23.68
C THR A 71 0.07 11.54 -24.73
N THR A 72 -1.21 11.17 -24.66
CA THR A 72 -2.24 11.66 -25.57
C THR A 72 -2.53 13.15 -25.34
N GLU A 73 -2.48 13.64 -24.10
CA GLU A 73 -2.60 15.08 -23.80
C GLU A 73 -1.46 15.90 -24.41
N VAL A 74 -0.21 15.44 -24.24
CA VAL A 74 0.97 16.12 -24.80
C VAL A 74 0.89 16.18 -26.33
N ILE A 75 0.41 15.11 -26.98
CA ILE A 75 0.17 15.08 -28.43
C ILE A 75 -0.93 16.09 -28.83
N ASN A 76 -1.99 16.23 -28.03
CA ASN A 76 -3.04 17.21 -28.26
C ASN A 76 -2.65 18.65 -27.87
N GLY A 77 -1.45 18.86 -27.30
CA GLY A 77 -0.88 20.17 -27.06
C GLY A 77 -0.75 20.59 -25.61
N LEU A 78 -0.88 19.66 -24.66
CA LEU A 78 -0.50 19.90 -23.26
C LEU A 78 1.00 20.29 -23.20
N GLY A 79 1.29 21.45 -22.59
CA GLY A 79 2.63 22.02 -22.52
C GLY A 79 3.00 22.97 -23.65
N ARG A 80 2.03 23.37 -24.46
CA ARG A 80 2.07 24.56 -25.33
C ARG A 80 1.10 25.60 -24.77
N HIS A 81 1.30 26.86 -25.13
CA HIS A 81 0.38 27.94 -24.79
C HIS A 81 -1.00 27.71 -25.41
N GLU A 82 -2.08 28.00 -24.68
CA GLU A 82 -3.46 27.79 -25.14
C GLU A 82 -3.76 28.57 -26.44
N TYR A 83 -3.10 29.73 -26.61
CA TYR A 83 -3.15 30.54 -27.82
C TYR A 83 -2.73 29.78 -29.10
N CYS A 84 -1.76 28.86 -28.99
CA CYS A 84 -1.22 28.10 -30.12
C CYS A 84 -2.06 26.87 -30.48
N LEU A 85 -3.15 26.59 -29.74
CA LEU A 85 -3.94 25.38 -29.89
C LEU A 85 -5.20 25.61 -30.74
N THR A 86 -5.46 24.66 -31.65
CA THR A 86 -6.73 24.62 -32.38
C THR A 86 -7.90 24.39 -31.42
N PRO A 87 -9.13 24.86 -31.74
CA PRO A 87 -10.30 24.60 -30.92
C PRO A 87 -10.54 23.11 -30.63
N SER A 88 -10.29 22.25 -31.62
CA SER A 88 -10.37 20.79 -31.47
C SER A 88 -9.33 20.23 -30.48
N GLN A 89 -8.09 20.73 -30.53
CA GLN A 89 -7.04 20.36 -29.59
C GLN A 89 -7.39 20.76 -28.16
N ARG A 90 -7.84 22.01 -27.95
CA ARG A 90 -8.27 22.50 -26.62
C ARG A 90 -9.37 21.64 -26.02
N ARG A 91 -10.40 21.33 -26.82
CA ARG A 91 -11.50 20.44 -26.40
C ARG A 91 -10.99 19.05 -26.03
N ASN A 92 -10.14 18.44 -26.86
CA ASN A 92 -9.61 17.11 -26.60
C ASN A 92 -8.74 17.08 -25.34
N THR A 93 -7.87 18.09 -25.15
CA THR A 93 -7.05 18.20 -23.94
C THR A 93 -7.91 18.33 -22.68
N LYS A 94 -9.01 19.10 -22.71
CA LYS A 94 -9.94 19.18 -21.57
C LYS A 94 -10.63 17.85 -21.26
N ILE A 95 -11.06 17.11 -22.29
CA ILE A 95 -11.69 15.79 -22.12
C ILE A 95 -10.70 14.79 -21.52
N ILE A 96 -9.51 14.68 -22.12
CA ILE A 96 -8.49 13.72 -21.69
C ILE A 96 -7.99 14.09 -20.28
N GLY A 97 -7.77 15.38 -20.01
CA GLY A 97 -7.36 15.85 -18.69
C GLY A 97 -8.38 15.57 -17.60
N TRP A 98 -9.68 15.70 -17.91
CA TRP A 98 -10.72 15.29 -16.97
C TRP A 98 -10.64 13.79 -16.63
N VAL A 99 -10.46 12.93 -17.64
CA VAL A 99 -10.29 11.48 -17.44
C VAL A 99 -9.02 11.16 -16.65
N ASP A 100 -7.94 11.87 -16.91
CA ASP A 100 -6.65 11.71 -16.27
C ASP A 100 -6.67 12.14 -14.78
N TRP A 101 -7.41 13.20 -14.41
CA TRP A 101 -7.69 13.53 -13.01
C TRP A 101 -8.48 12.42 -12.29
N MET A 102 -9.50 11.85 -12.94
CA MET A 102 -10.26 10.71 -12.39
C MET A 102 -9.38 9.48 -12.18
N GLN A 103 -8.56 9.13 -13.17
CA GLN A 103 -7.60 8.04 -13.08
C GLN A 103 -6.58 8.28 -11.95
N THR A 104 -6.15 9.53 -11.75
CA THR A 104 -5.22 9.90 -10.67
C THR A 104 -5.81 9.63 -9.29
N PHE A 105 -7.05 10.06 -9.04
CA PHE A 105 -7.70 9.85 -7.74
C PHE A 105 -7.81 8.36 -7.40
N ILE A 106 -8.20 7.54 -8.38
CA ILE A 106 -8.30 6.09 -8.21
C ILE A 106 -6.92 5.50 -7.91
N THR A 107 -5.88 5.91 -8.66
CA THR A 107 -4.54 5.34 -8.50
C THR A 107 -3.90 5.70 -7.15
N LEU A 108 -4.08 6.93 -6.68
CA LEU A 108 -3.62 7.34 -5.35
C LEU A 108 -4.31 6.55 -4.24
N MET A 109 -5.62 6.32 -4.36
CA MET A 109 -6.38 5.49 -3.42
C MET A 109 -5.86 4.04 -3.41
N LEU A 110 -5.74 3.40 -4.58
CA LEU A 110 -5.25 2.02 -4.67
C LEU A 110 -3.85 1.88 -4.08
N THR A 111 -2.94 2.81 -4.39
CA THR A 111 -1.56 2.80 -3.90
C THR A 111 -1.52 2.91 -2.37
N LYS A 112 -2.21 3.89 -1.79
CA LYS A 112 -2.27 4.08 -0.33
C LYS A 112 -2.95 2.90 0.36
N THR A 113 -4.05 2.39 -0.17
CA THR A 113 -4.71 1.18 0.35
C THR A 113 -3.79 -0.03 0.30
N SER A 114 -2.95 -0.19 -0.73
CA SER A 114 -1.99 -1.28 -0.80
C SER A 114 -0.92 -1.20 0.30
N ILE A 115 -0.46 0.01 0.64
CA ILE A 115 0.49 0.23 1.75
C ILE A 115 -0.19 -0.12 3.08
N CYS A 116 -1.41 0.33 3.30
CA CYS A 116 -2.18 0.00 4.50
C CYS A 116 -2.44 -1.52 4.65
N LEU A 117 -2.79 -2.21 3.56
CA LEU A 117 -2.95 -3.67 3.56
C LEU A 117 -1.63 -4.39 3.87
N PHE A 118 -0.52 -3.88 3.35
CA PHE A 118 0.80 -4.40 3.69
C PHE A 118 1.12 -4.24 5.18
N LEU A 119 0.81 -3.08 5.78
CA LEU A 119 0.97 -2.84 7.21
C LEU A 119 0.08 -3.77 8.06
N LEU A 120 -1.16 -4.04 7.64
CA LEU A 120 -2.08 -4.98 8.29
C LEU A 120 -1.51 -6.41 8.38
N ARG A 121 -0.68 -6.80 7.41
CA ARG A 121 -0.03 -8.13 7.38
C ARG A 121 1.17 -8.23 8.30
N ILE A 122 1.82 -7.11 8.60
CA ILE A 122 3.00 -7.06 9.48
C ILE A 122 2.58 -6.99 10.95
N VAL A 123 1.55 -6.20 11.24
CA VAL A 123 1.15 -5.93 12.62
C VAL A 123 0.17 -6.98 13.12
N ASP A 124 0.38 -7.45 14.36
CA ASP A 124 -0.53 -8.43 14.97
C ASP A 124 -1.55 -7.82 15.95
N SER A 125 -1.25 -6.65 16.51
CA SER A 125 -2.11 -5.98 17.50
C SER A 125 -3.48 -5.58 16.94
N ARG A 126 -4.55 -6.02 17.61
CA ARG A 126 -5.95 -5.70 17.26
C ARG A 126 -6.23 -4.20 17.22
N LYS A 127 -5.71 -3.43 18.19
CA LYS A 127 -5.89 -1.97 18.25
C LYS A 127 -5.31 -1.28 17.01
N ILE A 128 -4.14 -1.74 16.58
CA ILE A 128 -3.46 -1.19 15.42
C ILE A 128 -4.19 -1.58 14.12
N LYS A 129 -4.66 -2.83 14.01
CA LYS A 129 -5.47 -3.28 12.87
C LYS A 129 -6.73 -2.42 12.69
N ILE A 130 -7.44 -2.10 13.77
CA ILE A 130 -8.62 -1.22 13.74
C ILE A 130 -8.25 0.18 13.23
N ALA A 131 -7.15 0.76 13.71
CA ALA A 131 -6.70 2.07 13.25
C ALA A 131 -6.34 2.08 11.75
N ILE A 132 -5.71 1.02 11.23
CA ILE A 132 -5.42 0.92 9.78
C ILE A 132 -6.71 0.77 8.97
N TYR A 133 -7.67 -0.04 9.42
CA TYR A 133 -8.97 -0.15 8.73
C TYR A 133 -9.72 1.20 8.72
N ALA A 134 -9.68 1.95 9.82
CA ALA A 134 -10.24 3.30 9.86
C ALA A 134 -9.55 4.25 8.87
N LEU A 135 -8.22 4.17 8.75
CA LEU A 135 -7.46 4.95 7.75
C LEU A 135 -7.85 4.58 6.32
N ILE A 136 -8.00 3.29 6.01
CA ILE A 136 -8.47 2.83 4.70
C ILE A 136 -9.89 3.37 4.42
N GLY A 137 -10.81 3.29 5.38
CA GLY A 137 -12.16 3.81 5.24
C GLY A 137 -12.17 5.33 4.97
N CYS A 138 -11.33 6.09 5.70
CA CYS A 138 -11.17 7.52 5.49
C CYS A 138 -10.66 7.85 4.08
N LEU A 139 -9.61 7.15 3.61
CA LEU A 139 -9.06 7.30 2.26
C LEU A 139 -10.10 7.04 1.17
N ILE A 140 -10.88 5.97 1.30
CA ILE A 140 -11.92 5.60 0.34
C ILE A 140 -13.02 6.66 0.32
N THR A 141 -13.49 7.07 1.50
CA THR A 141 -14.57 8.05 1.65
C THR A 141 -14.16 9.37 1.01
N PHE A 142 -12.96 9.85 1.33
CA PHE A 142 -12.45 11.09 0.79
C PHE A 142 -12.26 11.05 -0.73
N THR A 143 -11.67 9.98 -1.25
CA THR A 143 -11.50 9.79 -2.70
C THR A 143 -12.86 9.78 -3.40
N THR A 144 -13.85 9.12 -2.82
CA THR A 144 -15.22 9.07 -3.37
C THR A 144 -15.84 10.46 -3.43
N ILE A 145 -15.65 11.29 -2.39
CA ILE A 145 -16.12 12.68 -2.38
C ILE A 145 -15.46 13.48 -3.51
N CYS A 146 -14.14 13.39 -3.67
CA CYS A 146 -13.43 14.09 -4.76
C CYS A 146 -13.93 13.66 -6.14
N VAL A 147 -14.14 12.36 -6.37
CA VAL A 147 -14.67 11.83 -7.63
C VAL A 147 -16.08 12.34 -7.88
N CYS A 148 -16.96 12.34 -6.88
CA CYS A 148 -18.32 12.87 -7.01
C CYS A 148 -18.33 14.37 -7.34
N LEU A 149 -17.46 15.17 -6.71
CA LEU A 149 -17.33 16.60 -7.00
C LEU A 149 -16.86 16.86 -8.43
N PHE A 150 -15.89 16.08 -8.92
CA PHE A 150 -15.38 16.23 -10.28
C PHE A 150 -16.34 15.71 -11.36
N LEU A 151 -17.10 14.64 -11.07
CA LEU A 151 -18.23 14.21 -11.92
C LEU A 151 -19.31 15.29 -12.01
N GLY A 152 -19.46 16.06 -10.93
CA GLY A 152 -20.38 17.20 -10.84
C GLY A 152 -19.77 18.55 -11.22
N VAL A 153 -18.58 18.59 -11.84
CA VAL A 153 -17.86 19.85 -12.12
C VAL A 153 -18.69 20.83 -12.96
N CYS A 154 -19.50 20.31 -13.88
CA CYS A 154 -20.45 21.06 -14.68
C CYS A 154 -21.78 20.31 -14.80
N ARG A 155 -22.88 21.06 -14.92
CA ARG A 155 -24.22 20.56 -15.19
C ARG A 155 -24.77 21.25 -16.45
N PRO A 156 -24.86 20.56 -17.61
CA PRO A 156 -24.39 19.20 -17.89
C PRO A 156 -22.86 19.10 -17.97
N LEU A 157 -22.29 17.90 -17.73
CA LEU A 157 -20.83 17.68 -17.75
C LEU A 157 -20.20 18.06 -19.11
N LYS A 158 -20.97 17.93 -20.21
CA LYS A 158 -20.54 18.31 -21.56
C LYS A 158 -20.12 19.78 -21.66
N ALA A 159 -20.70 20.67 -20.84
CA ALA A 159 -20.35 22.09 -20.80
C ALA A 159 -18.91 22.35 -20.31
N TYR A 160 -18.25 21.36 -19.69
CA TYR A 160 -16.86 21.50 -19.24
C TYR A 160 -15.86 21.65 -20.41
N TRP A 161 -16.09 20.92 -21.51
CA TRP A 161 -15.18 20.88 -22.66
C TRP A 161 -15.78 21.45 -23.94
N ASP A 162 -17.10 21.65 -24.00
CA ASP A 162 -17.81 22.16 -25.19
C ASP A 162 -18.36 23.56 -24.92
N VAL A 163 -17.79 24.56 -25.58
CA VAL A 163 -18.12 25.99 -25.37
C VAL A 163 -19.52 26.32 -25.90
N GLY A 164 -20.08 25.50 -26.80
CA GLY A 164 -21.41 25.71 -27.38
C GLY A 164 -22.57 25.18 -26.52
N VAL A 165 -22.30 24.63 -25.33
CA VAL A 165 -23.31 24.06 -24.45
C VAL A 165 -23.46 24.91 -23.19
N ASP A 166 -24.64 25.50 -23.01
CA ASP A 166 -24.96 26.21 -21.78
C ASP A 166 -24.98 25.25 -20.58
N GLY A 167 -24.29 25.62 -19.52
CA GLY A 167 -24.21 24.84 -18.30
C GLY A 167 -23.70 25.66 -17.12
N ILE A 168 -24.02 25.18 -15.92
CA ILE A 168 -23.52 25.75 -14.67
C ILE A 168 -22.30 24.92 -14.25
N CYS A 169 -21.14 25.56 -14.23
CA CYS A 169 -19.87 24.95 -13.83
C CYS A 169 -19.37 25.53 -12.50
N LEU A 170 -18.58 24.74 -11.78
CA LEU A 170 -17.77 25.24 -10.67
C LEU A 170 -16.83 26.33 -11.17
N SER A 171 -16.58 27.34 -10.34
CA SER A 171 -15.56 28.34 -10.64
C SER A 171 -14.15 27.73 -10.53
N ASP A 172 -13.17 28.33 -11.21
CA ASP A 172 -11.79 27.85 -11.19
C ASP A 172 -11.22 27.79 -9.76
N HIS A 173 -11.60 28.74 -8.90
CA HIS A 173 -11.25 28.74 -7.47
C HIS A 173 -11.91 27.59 -6.68
N GLN A 174 -13.14 27.20 -7.02
CA GLN A 174 -13.78 26.04 -6.40
C GLN A 174 -13.08 24.75 -6.82
N LEU A 175 -12.73 24.62 -8.10
CA LEU A 175 -11.99 23.47 -8.62
C LEU A 175 -10.59 23.38 -7.97
N GLU A 176 -9.88 24.49 -7.89
CA GLU A 176 -8.59 24.59 -7.19
C GLU A 176 -8.73 24.16 -5.72
N SER A 177 -9.76 24.63 -5.02
CA SER A 177 -10.00 24.26 -3.61
C SER A 177 -10.20 22.75 -3.42
N VAL A 178 -10.89 22.09 -4.36
CA VAL A 178 -11.08 20.63 -4.33
C VAL A 178 -9.75 19.90 -4.54
N VAL A 179 -8.94 20.34 -5.52
CA VAL A 179 -7.62 19.74 -5.79
C VAL A 179 -6.66 19.98 -4.63
N LEU A 180 -6.69 21.16 -4.04
CA LEU A 180 -5.86 21.53 -2.89
C LEU A 180 -6.24 20.70 -1.65
N ALA A 181 -7.55 20.55 -1.36
CA ALA A 181 -8.01 19.67 -0.28
C ALA A 181 -7.56 18.22 -0.50
N GLN A 182 -7.59 17.75 -1.75
CA GLN A 182 -7.10 16.44 -2.13
C GLN A 182 -5.59 16.27 -1.96
N GLY A 183 -4.82 17.30 -2.29
CA GLY A 183 -3.39 17.37 -2.04
C GLY A 183 -3.06 17.28 -0.55
N ILE A 184 -3.66 18.15 0.27
CA ILE A 184 -3.44 18.19 1.72
C ILE A 184 -3.76 16.85 2.37
N LEU A 185 -4.90 16.24 2.04
CA LEU A 185 -5.30 14.96 2.62
C LEU A 185 -4.40 13.81 2.15
N SER A 186 -3.87 13.90 0.94
CA SER A 186 -2.86 12.96 0.45
C SER A 186 -1.56 13.08 1.27
N ILE A 187 -1.08 14.30 1.54
CA ILE A 187 0.10 14.57 2.38
C ILE A 187 -0.11 14.02 3.79
N ILE A 188 -1.23 14.37 4.43
CA ILE A 188 -1.57 13.90 5.78
C ILE A 188 -1.57 12.38 5.83
N SER A 189 -2.18 11.73 4.83
CA SER A 189 -2.23 10.27 4.78
C SER A 189 -0.85 9.63 4.63
N ASP A 190 0.05 10.23 3.85
CA ASP A 190 1.42 9.73 3.71
C ASP A 190 2.23 9.88 5.00
N LEU A 191 2.08 11.03 5.67
CA LEU A 191 2.71 11.28 6.97
C LEU A 191 2.16 10.34 8.05
N ILE A 192 0.84 10.07 8.06
CA ILE A 192 0.24 9.08 8.94
C ILE A 192 0.86 7.71 8.65
N CYS A 193 0.84 7.25 7.39
CA CYS A 193 1.43 5.97 7.01
C CYS A 193 2.92 5.85 7.39
N ALA A 194 3.68 6.94 7.29
CA ALA A 194 5.09 6.99 7.69
C ALA A 194 5.27 7.00 9.21
N ALA A 195 4.47 7.75 9.96
CA ALA A 195 4.60 7.85 11.42
C ALA A 195 4.05 6.61 12.14
N PHE A 196 3.04 5.97 11.56
CA PHE A 196 2.31 4.84 12.11
C PHE A 196 3.23 3.71 12.64
N PRO A 197 4.20 3.18 11.86
CA PRO A 197 5.08 2.14 12.36
C PRO A 197 5.96 2.60 13.54
N VAL A 198 6.39 3.86 13.63
CA VAL A 198 7.21 4.31 14.76
C VAL A 198 6.41 4.42 16.04
N LEU A 199 5.29 5.14 15.96
CA LEU A 199 4.51 5.48 17.15
C LEU A 199 3.98 4.22 17.83
N PHE A 200 3.55 3.23 17.04
CA PHE A 200 2.96 2.02 17.58
C PHE A 200 3.97 0.91 17.90
N LEU A 201 5.12 0.87 17.23
CA LEU A 201 6.08 -0.23 17.38
C LEU A 201 7.24 0.11 18.32
N ARG A 202 7.31 1.33 18.85
CA ARG A 202 8.30 1.75 19.85
C ARG A 202 8.32 0.86 21.11
N ASN A 203 7.18 0.25 21.46
CA ASN A 203 7.04 -0.57 22.66
C ASN A 203 6.97 -2.08 22.38
N LEU A 204 7.10 -2.52 21.12
CA LEU A 204 6.97 -3.94 20.75
C LEU A 204 8.34 -4.51 20.38
N GLN A 205 8.71 -5.68 20.92
CA GLN A 205 9.96 -6.36 20.56
C GLN A 205 9.88 -6.91 19.13
N ILE A 206 10.32 -6.11 18.17
CA ILE A 206 10.25 -6.45 16.75
C ILE A 206 11.55 -7.07 16.26
N LYS A 207 11.42 -8.16 15.50
CA LYS A 207 12.55 -8.79 14.78
C LYS A 207 13.21 -7.77 13.84
N MET A 208 14.54 -7.71 13.82
CA MET A 208 15.32 -6.76 12.99
C MET A 208 14.88 -6.72 11.51
N ARG A 209 14.41 -7.85 10.99
CA ARG A 209 13.87 -7.98 9.62
C ARG A 209 12.70 -7.04 9.35
N THR A 210 11.78 -6.94 10.30
CA THR A 210 10.60 -6.07 10.20
C THR A 210 10.98 -4.61 10.47
N LYS A 211 11.93 -4.37 11.39
CA LYS A 211 12.44 -3.03 11.68
C LYS A 211 13.01 -2.33 10.43
N VAL A 212 13.82 -3.05 9.63
CA VAL A 212 14.38 -2.51 8.38
C VAL A 212 13.28 -2.17 7.37
N ALA A 213 12.30 -3.07 7.16
CA ALA A 213 11.19 -2.82 6.25
C ALA A 213 10.40 -1.56 6.64
N LEU A 214 10.20 -1.34 7.94
CA LEU A 214 9.51 -0.17 8.46
C LEU A 214 10.33 1.10 8.25
N CYS A 215 11.64 1.08 8.54
CA CYS A 215 12.52 2.23 8.29
C CYS A 215 12.50 2.66 6.80
N VAL A 216 12.52 1.69 5.88
CA VAL A 216 12.42 1.94 4.45
C VAL A 216 11.08 2.59 4.10
N LEU A 217 9.95 2.03 4.57
CA LEU A 217 8.62 2.59 4.34
C LEU A 217 8.48 4.01 4.91
N MET A 218 9.06 4.27 6.08
CA MET A 218 9.02 5.59 6.70
C MET A 218 9.75 6.65 5.88
N GLY A 219 11.03 6.41 5.56
CA GLY A 219 11.85 7.39 4.83
C GLY A 219 11.24 7.71 3.47
N LEU A 220 10.65 6.69 2.85
CA LEU A 220 9.98 6.83 1.57
C LEU A 220 8.62 7.53 1.67
N GLY A 221 7.84 7.34 2.74
CA GLY A 221 6.61 8.09 2.98
C GLY A 221 6.85 9.60 3.19
N VAL A 222 8.01 9.97 3.74
CA VAL A 222 8.43 11.38 3.82
C VAL A 222 8.76 11.93 2.42
N ILE A 223 9.42 11.14 1.58
CA ILE A 223 9.73 11.54 0.19
C ILE A 223 8.44 11.72 -0.63
N THR A 224 7.49 10.79 -0.54
CA THR A 224 6.20 10.94 -1.25
C THR A 224 5.42 12.14 -0.73
N ALA A 225 5.40 12.38 0.59
CA ALA A 225 4.79 13.57 1.18
C ALA A 225 5.44 14.87 0.68
N ALA A 226 6.77 14.90 0.52
CA ALA A 226 7.48 16.05 -0.04
C ALA A 226 7.09 16.29 -1.51
N CYS A 227 7.08 15.25 -2.35
CA CYS A 227 6.61 15.36 -3.74
C CYS A 227 5.16 15.86 -3.81
N CYS A 228 4.28 15.32 -2.98
CA CYS A 228 2.88 15.70 -2.89
C CYS A 228 2.71 17.17 -2.44
N THR A 229 3.58 17.64 -1.52
CA THR A 229 3.61 19.04 -1.08
C THR A 229 3.95 19.98 -2.23
N VAL A 230 5.00 19.66 -3.00
CA VAL A 230 5.38 20.46 -4.18
C VAL A 230 4.23 20.49 -5.20
N ARG A 231 3.62 19.34 -5.50
CA ARG A 231 2.44 19.26 -6.39
C ARG A 231 1.27 20.11 -5.88
N THR A 232 0.99 20.07 -4.57
CA THR A 232 -0.12 20.80 -3.96
C THR A 232 0.12 22.31 -4.00
N VAL A 233 1.36 22.78 -3.80
CA VAL A 233 1.69 24.21 -3.98
C VAL A 233 1.52 24.63 -5.44
N LEU A 234 1.82 23.73 -6.39
CA LEU A 234 1.65 23.96 -7.82
C LEU A 234 0.20 23.79 -8.31
N SER A 235 -0.79 23.52 -7.45
CA SER A 235 -2.19 23.40 -7.88
C SER A 235 -2.81 24.75 -8.27
N GLY A 236 -2.23 25.86 -7.83
CA GLY A 236 -2.69 27.21 -8.20
C GLY A 236 -2.64 27.48 -9.71
N ALA A 237 -1.83 26.72 -10.45
CA ALA A 237 -1.77 26.77 -11.91
C ALA A 237 -3.11 26.45 -12.61
N ILE A 238 -4.08 25.87 -11.91
CA ILE A 238 -5.43 25.61 -12.43
C ILE A 238 -6.21 26.91 -12.67
N THR A 239 -5.89 27.98 -11.94
CA THR A 239 -6.52 29.30 -12.09
C THR A 239 -5.86 30.17 -13.15
N ASP A 240 -4.75 29.72 -13.72
CA ASP A 240 -4.04 30.46 -14.75
C ASP A 240 -4.86 30.45 -16.05
N PRO A 241 -5.04 31.61 -16.71
CA PRO A 241 -5.70 31.65 -18.02
C PRO A 241 -4.99 30.78 -19.05
N ASP A 242 -3.68 30.55 -18.94
CA ASP A 242 -2.93 29.64 -19.80
C ASP A 242 -2.67 28.29 -19.12
N ILE A 243 -3.76 27.61 -18.74
CA ILE A 243 -3.72 26.35 -17.98
C ILE A 243 -2.90 25.27 -18.69
N THR A 244 -2.94 25.21 -20.02
CA THR A 244 -2.24 24.16 -20.81
C THR A 244 -0.71 24.28 -20.70
N TRP A 245 -0.21 25.49 -20.46
CA TRP A 245 1.20 25.76 -20.18
C TRP A 245 1.53 25.67 -18.69
N ALA A 246 0.71 26.30 -17.84
CA ALA A 246 0.97 26.45 -16.42
C ALA A 246 0.89 25.13 -15.64
N ILE A 247 0.07 24.16 -16.09
CA ILE A 247 -0.16 22.90 -15.36
C ILE A 247 0.96 21.87 -15.52
N ILE A 248 1.90 22.09 -16.45
CA ILE A 248 2.99 21.13 -16.76
C ILE A 248 3.82 20.71 -15.53
N PRO A 249 4.29 21.64 -14.67
CA PRO A 249 4.98 21.26 -13.45
C PRO A 249 4.12 20.40 -12.53
N ASN A 250 2.82 20.68 -12.41
CA ASN A 250 1.89 19.89 -11.60
C ASN A 250 1.82 18.43 -12.07
N VAL A 251 1.60 18.24 -13.38
CA VAL A 251 1.58 16.92 -14.03
C VAL A 251 2.91 16.20 -13.85
N GLY A 252 4.02 16.93 -13.98
CA GLY A 252 5.37 16.39 -13.84
C GLY A 252 5.72 15.90 -12.43
N TRP A 253 5.13 16.47 -11.38
CA TRP A 253 5.34 16.00 -10.00
C TRP A 253 4.38 14.87 -9.58
N ARG A 254 3.18 14.83 -10.17
CA ARG A 254 2.15 13.84 -9.86
C ARG A 254 2.56 12.40 -10.17
N LEU A 255 3.17 12.17 -11.33
CA LEU A 255 3.56 10.81 -11.72
C LEU A 255 4.71 10.24 -10.90
N PRO A 256 5.80 10.99 -10.65
CA PRO A 256 6.83 10.58 -9.71
C PRO A 256 6.27 10.27 -8.32
N GLU A 257 5.34 11.06 -7.78
CA GLU A 257 4.69 10.80 -6.49
C GLU A 257 4.09 9.38 -6.42
N VAL A 258 3.26 9.03 -7.41
CA VAL A 258 2.60 7.72 -7.49
C VAL A 258 3.62 6.59 -7.69
N ASN A 259 4.53 6.74 -8.65
CA ASN A 259 5.49 5.71 -9.02
C ASN A 259 6.51 5.44 -7.91
N ILE A 260 6.97 6.49 -7.22
CA ILE A 260 7.79 6.34 -6.02
C ILE A 260 6.98 5.54 -5.00
N GLY A 261 5.75 5.93 -4.69
CA GLY A 261 4.87 5.18 -3.78
C GLY A 261 4.77 3.67 -4.08
N ILE A 262 4.61 3.30 -5.35
CA ILE A 262 4.62 1.89 -5.81
C ILE A 262 5.95 1.21 -5.51
N VAL A 263 7.07 1.80 -5.91
CA VAL A 263 8.41 1.25 -5.66
C VAL A 263 8.64 1.05 -4.15
N CYS A 264 8.18 2.00 -3.34
CA CYS A 264 8.30 1.98 -1.88
C CYS A 264 7.51 0.84 -1.26
N ALA A 265 6.27 0.63 -1.69
CA ALA A 265 5.43 -0.46 -1.25
C ALA A 265 6.01 -1.84 -1.64
N ASN A 266 6.81 -1.90 -2.71
CA ASN A 266 7.43 -3.13 -3.19
C ASN A 266 8.78 -3.43 -2.51
N ALA A 267 9.52 -2.40 -2.10
CA ALA A 267 10.84 -2.52 -1.47
C ALA A 267 10.97 -3.59 -0.37
N PRO A 268 10.08 -3.69 0.64
CA PRO A 268 10.24 -4.67 1.70
C PRO A 268 10.08 -6.13 1.22
N ILE A 269 9.38 -6.35 0.10
CA ILE A 269 9.13 -7.67 -0.48
C ILE A 269 10.31 -8.14 -1.34
N LEU A 270 11.17 -7.24 -1.80
CA LEU A 270 12.35 -7.58 -2.62
C LEU A 270 13.52 -8.16 -1.80
N ARG A 271 13.48 -8.09 -0.47
CA ARG A 271 14.56 -8.60 0.39
C ARG A 271 14.88 -10.09 0.21
N PRO A 272 13.92 -11.03 0.11
CA PRO A 272 14.20 -12.44 -0.15
C PRO A 272 14.93 -12.67 -1.48
N LEU A 273 14.69 -11.84 -2.50
CA LEU A 273 15.41 -11.89 -3.77
C LEU A 273 16.88 -11.53 -3.58
N TYR A 274 17.16 -10.47 -2.81
CA TYR A 274 18.54 -10.11 -2.47
C TYR A 274 19.26 -11.26 -1.75
N LEU A 275 18.58 -11.95 -0.83
CA LEU A 275 19.13 -13.13 -0.16
C LEU A 275 19.28 -14.35 -1.09
N TYR A 276 18.42 -14.47 -2.12
CA TYR A 276 18.52 -15.49 -3.17
C TYR A 276 19.78 -15.32 -4.01
N PHE A 277 20.03 -14.11 -4.51
CA PHE A 277 21.23 -13.83 -5.29
C PHE A 277 22.52 -13.98 -4.50
N GLN A 278 22.49 -13.77 -3.18
CA GLN A 278 23.64 -14.02 -2.30
C GLN A 278 23.86 -15.51 -1.95
N GLY A 279 23.05 -16.44 -2.47
CA GLY A 279 23.12 -17.86 -2.10
C GLY A 279 22.75 -18.15 -0.64
N ARG A 280 22.20 -17.16 0.08
CA ARG A 280 21.97 -17.22 1.54
C ARG A 280 20.59 -17.77 1.94
N LEU A 281 19.76 -18.15 0.97
CA LEU A 281 18.43 -18.70 1.26
C LEU A 281 18.45 -20.13 1.83
N GLN A 282 19.56 -20.86 1.73
CA GLN A 282 19.65 -22.25 2.19
C GLN A 282 19.95 -22.43 3.69
N THR A 283 20.35 -21.40 4.44
CA THR A 283 20.88 -21.62 5.81
C THR A 283 19.81 -21.76 6.91
N GLN A 284 18.50 -21.73 6.62
CA GLN A 284 17.45 -21.90 7.66
C GLN A 284 16.73 -23.25 7.64
N LYS A 285 17.06 -24.19 6.75
CA LYS A 285 16.45 -25.54 6.74
C LYS A 285 17.33 -26.66 7.30
N ALA A 286 18.59 -26.40 7.68
CA ALA A 286 19.53 -27.44 8.12
C ALA A 286 19.80 -27.51 9.63
N SER A 287 19.07 -26.78 10.48
CA SER A 287 19.31 -26.80 11.95
C SER A 287 18.26 -27.55 12.77
N SER A 288 17.21 -28.11 12.15
CA SER A 288 16.22 -28.94 12.84
C SER A 288 16.49 -30.45 12.77
N THR A 289 17.50 -30.89 12.03
CA THR A 289 17.87 -32.33 11.92
C THR A 289 19.11 -32.70 12.73
N ALA A 290 19.83 -31.72 13.30
CA ALA A 290 20.99 -31.99 14.16
C ALA A 290 20.61 -32.24 15.63
N ILE A 291 19.45 -31.75 16.11
CA ILE A 291 19.01 -31.94 17.50
C ILE A 291 18.26 -33.27 17.71
N SER A 292 17.79 -33.94 16.66
CA SER A 292 17.08 -35.22 16.77
C SER A 292 17.98 -36.47 16.67
N LYS A 293 19.27 -36.33 16.30
CA LYS A 293 20.18 -37.48 16.18
C LYS A 293 20.95 -37.84 17.46
N GLU A 294 21.00 -36.98 18.47
CA GLU A 294 21.58 -37.34 19.77
C GLU A 294 20.62 -38.06 20.72
N ARG A 295 19.32 -38.13 20.41
CA ARG A 295 18.32 -38.76 21.30
C ARG A 295 17.90 -40.18 20.93
N MET A 296 18.57 -40.79 19.95
CA MET A 296 18.34 -42.17 19.50
C MET A 296 19.67 -42.93 19.39
N ALA A 297 20.46 -42.94 20.46
CA ALA A 297 21.40 -44.03 20.69
C ALA A 297 20.65 -45.12 21.46
N PRO A 298 20.52 -46.36 20.95
CA PRO A 298 19.99 -47.45 21.75
C PRO A 298 21.05 -47.82 22.80
N ASN A 299 20.73 -47.59 24.08
CA ASN A 299 21.51 -48.15 25.17
C ASN A 299 21.45 -49.68 25.07
N ASN A 300 22.60 -50.28 24.77
CA ASN A 300 22.79 -51.72 24.85
C ASN A 300 22.83 -52.10 26.34
N VAL A 301 21.66 -52.39 26.93
CA VAL A 301 21.55 -52.92 28.29
C VAL A 301 21.84 -54.41 28.24
N ASN A 302 23.04 -54.77 28.68
CA ASN A 302 23.48 -56.16 28.80
C ASN A 302 22.85 -56.78 30.06
N TRP A 303 21.98 -57.77 29.90
CA TRP A 303 21.34 -58.52 30.99
C TRP A 303 22.23 -59.67 31.46
N SER A 304 23.35 -59.34 32.09
CA SER A 304 24.18 -60.32 32.80
C SER A 304 24.89 -59.63 33.96
N ASP A 305 24.21 -59.57 35.11
CA ASP A 305 24.82 -59.73 36.45
C ASP A 305 23.77 -59.46 37.52
N SER A 306 22.87 -60.43 37.68
CA SER A 306 22.13 -60.60 38.93
C SER A 306 23.04 -61.31 39.93
N THR A 307 23.78 -60.56 40.74
CA THR A 307 24.18 -60.96 42.10
C THR A 307 24.96 -59.83 42.78
N LYS A 308 24.65 -59.62 44.07
CA LYS A 308 25.28 -58.69 45.02
C LYS A 308 24.76 -57.26 44.99
N LEU A 309 23.72 -57.03 45.78
CA LEU A 309 23.64 -55.94 46.77
C LEU A 309 22.36 -56.15 47.59
N GLN A 310 22.35 -57.30 48.27
CA GLN A 310 21.62 -57.48 49.51
C GLN A 310 22.66 -57.24 50.61
N ASP A 311 22.26 -56.57 51.68
CA ASP A 311 23.07 -56.16 52.83
C ASP A 311 23.76 -54.80 52.70
N SER A 312 22.99 -53.73 52.93
CA SER A 312 23.49 -52.66 53.79
C SER A 312 22.34 -51.78 54.28
N LEU A 313 22.21 -51.73 55.61
CA LEU A 313 21.65 -50.65 56.43
C LEU A 313 20.19 -50.79 56.87
N GLU A 314 20.08 -51.63 57.88
CA GLU A 314 19.05 -51.65 58.90
C GLU A 314 19.44 -50.70 60.07
N TRP A 315 18.42 -50.04 60.65
CA TRP A 315 18.26 -49.56 62.04
C TRP A 315 18.41 -48.08 62.48
N ASN A 316 17.36 -47.71 63.25
CA ASN A 316 17.13 -46.63 64.24
C ASN A 316 16.46 -45.35 63.71
N GLY A 317 15.32 -44.84 64.22
CA GLY A 317 14.45 -45.22 65.34
C GLY A 317 13.64 -43.99 65.82
N LEU A 318 12.42 -44.22 66.31
CA LEU A 318 11.56 -43.39 67.21
C LEU A 318 10.75 -42.19 66.66
N GLY A 319 9.45 -42.16 67.03
CA GLY A 319 8.64 -40.94 67.10
C GLY A 319 7.14 -41.12 66.84
N GLU A 320 6.34 -41.24 67.89
CA GLU A 320 4.87 -41.41 67.90
C GLU A 320 4.07 -40.17 67.43
N SER A 321 2.82 -40.43 67.00
CA SER A 321 1.57 -39.84 67.53
C SER A 321 0.60 -39.11 66.56
N HIS A 322 -0.68 -39.50 66.73
CA HIS A 322 -1.95 -38.77 66.60
C HIS A 322 -2.56 -38.37 65.23
N SER A 323 -3.63 -39.13 64.90
CA SER A 323 -5.05 -38.71 64.86
C SER A 323 -5.66 -37.96 63.67
N SER A 324 -6.81 -38.53 63.26
CA SER A 324 -8.07 -37.92 62.82
C SER A 324 -8.39 -37.76 61.32
N ALA A 325 -9.31 -38.63 60.91
CA ALA A 325 -10.63 -38.33 60.34
C ALA A 325 -10.75 -37.94 58.85
N ASP A 326 -11.05 -38.95 58.03
CA ASP A 326 -12.41 -39.22 57.51
C ASP A 326 -13.21 -38.07 56.87
N HIS A 327 -13.35 -38.07 55.53
CA HIS A 327 -14.62 -37.78 54.85
C HIS A 327 -14.65 -38.13 53.33
N ARG A 328 -15.57 -39.06 53.01
CA ARG A 328 -16.52 -39.16 51.86
C ARG A 328 -15.97 -39.08 50.42
N VAL A 329 -16.02 -40.15 49.63
CA VAL A 329 -17.17 -40.82 48.95
C VAL A 329 -17.65 -40.12 47.67
N SER A 330 -17.63 -40.94 46.62
CA SER A 330 -18.03 -40.87 45.21
C SER A 330 -19.42 -40.28 44.89
N LEU A 331 -19.60 -39.84 43.63
CA LEU A 331 -20.74 -40.28 42.79
C LEU A 331 -20.58 -39.91 41.30
N GLU A 332 -20.82 -40.92 40.47
CA GLU A 332 -20.87 -40.94 39.01
C GLU A 332 -22.23 -40.47 38.43
N MET A 333 -22.29 -40.47 37.09
CA MET A 333 -23.46 -40.60 36.20
C MET A 333 -24.18 -39.30 35.81
N GLY A 334 -24.59 -39.07 34.57
CA GLY A 334 -24.58 -39.92 33.39
C GLY A 334 -25.06 -39.17 32.13
N LEU A 335 -24.69 -39.70 30.97
CA LEU A 335 -25.28 -39.40 29.65
C LEU A 335 -26.67 -40.06 29.53
N PRO A 336 -27.56 -39.58 28.63
CA PRO A 336 -27.78 -40.35 27.39
C PRO A 336 -28.05 -39.52 26.11
N ARG A 337 -28.08 -40.25 24.99
CA ARG A 337 -28.01 -39.86 23.56
C ARG A 337 -29.36 -39.70 22.83
N HIS A 338 -29.25 -39.21 21.57
CA HIS A 338 -30.12 -39.37 20.36
C HIS A 338 -31.32 -38.40 20.26
N TRP A 339 -31.58 -37.73 19.12
CA TRP A 339 -31.95 -38.20 17.76
C TRP A 339 -31.43 -37.25 16.64
N VAL A 340 -30.75 -37.71 15.57
CA VAL A 340 -31.17 -38.21 14.22
C VAL A 340 -31.42 -37.13 13.14
N ASN A 341 -30.79 -37.38 11.98
CA ASN A 341 -30.62 -36.61 10.74
C ASN A 341 -31.86 -36.45 9.81
N LYS A 342 -31.62 -35.67 8.73
CA LYS A 342 -32.20 -35.67 7.35
C LYS A 342 -33.37 -34.68 7.13
N GLU A 343 -33.56 -34.01 5.99
CA GLU A 343 -32.95 -34.00 4.64
C GLU A 343 -33.46 -32.75 3.86
N GLN A 344 -32.79 -32.44 2.73
CA GLN A 344 -33.21 -31.76 1.49
C GLN A 344 -34.47 -30.86 1.43
N VAL A 345 -34.34 -29.65 0.87
CA VAL A 345 -34.71 -29.26 -0.52
C VAL A 345 -33.81 -28.09 -0.95
#